data_AF-A0A091DAM4-F1
#
_entry.id   AF-A0A091DAM4-F1
#
_cell.length_a   1.000
_cell.length_b   1.000
_cell.length_c   1.000
_cell.angle_alpha   90.00
_cell.angle_beta   90.00
_cell.angle_gamma   90.00
#
_symmetry.space_group_name_H-M   'P 1'
#
loop_
_entity.id
_entity.type
_entity.pdbx_description
1 polymer ?
#
loop_
_entity_poly.entity_id
_entity_poly.type
_entity_poly.pdbx_seq_one_letter_code
_entity_poly.pdbx_strand_id
1 'polypeptide(L)'
;MYDTTLVEKEGIHVFDWPFDDGAPPSNQIVDDWLNLVKIKFCEEPGCCIAVHCVAGLGRAPVLVALALLEGGMKYEDAVQFIRQKRRGDFNSKQLLYLEKYRPKMRLRFKDSNGHRNCCMQ
;
A
#
# COMPACT_ATOMS: atom_id res chain seq x y z
N MET A 1 -3.40 16.32 14.01
CA MET A 1 -2.31 15.33 13.98
C MET A 1 -2.52 14.43 15.17
N TYR A 2 -2.45 13.10 15.02
CA TYR A 2 -2.61 12.18 16.15
C TYR A 2 -1.34 12.22 17.01
N ASP A 3 -1.50 11.96 18.31
CA ASP A 3 -0.35 11.76 19.18
C ASP A 3 0.26 10.39 18.85
N THR A 4 1.44 10.39 18.22
CA THR A 4 2.17 9.18 17.82
C THR A 4 3.04 8.64 18.94
N THR A 5 3.20 9.36 20.05
CA THR A 5 4.16 9.02 21.12
C THR A 5 3.89 7.64 21.72
N LEU A 6 2.62 7.28 21.91
CA LEU A 6 2.25 5.96 22.42
C LEU A 6 2.58 4.84 21.43
N VAL A 7 2.37 5.09 20.14
CA VAL A 7 2.57 4.12 19.05
C VAL A 7 4.07 3.89 18.83
N GLU A 8 4.84 4.98 18.82
CA GLU A 8 6.30 4.94 18.72
C GLU A 8 6.96 4.29 19.93
N LYS A 9 6.41 4.50 21.13
CA LYS A 9 6.91 3.86 22.36
C LYS A 9 6.78 2.33 22.33
N GLU A 10 5.76 1.82 21.65
CA GLU A 10 5.56 0.38 21.41
C GLU A 10 6.37 -0.13 20.20
N GLY A 11 7.26 0.69 19.61
CA GLY A 11 8.14 0.31 18.51
C GLY A 11 7.49 0.37 17.13
N ILE A 12 6.31 0.98 16.99
CA ILE A 12 5.62 1.14 15.71
C ILE A 12 5.97 2.50 15.12
N HIS A 13 6.71 2.49 14.01
CA HIS A 13 7.07 3.73 13.30
C HIS A 13 5.89 4.28 12.50
N VAL A 14 5.63 5.58 12.63
CA VAL A 14 4.54 6.26 11.94
C VAL A 14 5.09 7.10 10.78
N PHE A 15 4.48 6.98 9.60
CA PHE A 15 4.80 7.79 8.42
C PHE A 15 3.59 8.63 8.01
N ASP A 16 3.76 9.95 7.96
CA ASP A 16 2.71 10.88 7.56
C ASP A 16 2.83 11.28 6.08
N TRP A 17 2.02 10.66 5.22
CA TRP A 17 1.93 10.97 3.79
C TRP A 17 0.53 11.46 3.40
N PRO A 18 0.18 12.71 3.74
CA PRO A 18 -1.15 13.24 3.47
C PRO A 18 -1.38 13.48 1.98
N PHE A 19 -2.58 13.15 1.51
CA PHE A 19 -3.10 13.57 0.20
C PHE A 19 -4.61 13.81 0.26
N ASP A 20 -5.10 14.66 -0.66
CA ASP A 20 -6.48 15.12 -0.67
C ASP A 20 -7.49 13.99 -0.94
N ASP A 21 -8.69 14.12 -0.37
CA ASP A 21 -9.73 13.12 -0.59
C ASP A 21 -10.23 13.12 -2.04
N GLY A 22 -10.36 11.93 -2.62
CA GLY A 22 -10.68 11.75 -4.03
C GLY A 22 -9.61 12.21 -5.03
N ALA A 23 -8.46 12.71 -4.55
CA ALA A 23 -7.29 12.96 -5.38
C ALA A 23 -6.38 11.72 -5.41
N PRO A 24 -5.69 11.45 -6.52
CA PRO A 24 -4.66 10.43 -6.55
C PRO A 24 -3.45 10.86 -5.68
N PRO A 25 -2.73 9.91 -5.06
CA PRO A 25 -1.48 10.22 -4.37
C PRO A 25 -0.45 10.78 -5.35
N SER A 26 0.44 11.65 -4.86
CA SER A 26 1.55 12.16 -5.67
C SER A 26 2.53 11.04 -6.01
N ASN A 27 3.30 11.20 -7.09
CA ASN A 27 4.32 10.21 -7.46
C ASN A 27 5.34 9.96 -6.34
N GLN A 28 5.67 10.99 -5.56
CA GLN A 28 6.57 10.88 -4.41
C GLN A 28 5.98 9.96 -3.32
N ILE A 29 4.71 10.17 -2.94
CA ILE A 29 4.04 9.31 -1.95
C ILE A 29 3.97 7.86 -2.44
N VAL A 30 3.70 7.66 -3.73
CA VAL A 30 3.69 6.30 -4.32
C VAL A 30 5.08 5.67 -4.26
N ASP A 31 6.13 6.41 -4.61
CA ASP A 31 7.50 5.90 -4.57
C ASP A 31 7.94 5.57 -3.14
N ASP A 32 7.67 6.45 -2.18
CA ASP A 32 8.01 6.26 -0.76
C ASP A 32 7.25 5.07 -0.15
N TRP A 33 5.96 4.94 -0.45
CA TRP A 33 5.14 3.80 -0.03
C TRP A 33 5.68 2.47 -0.57
N LEU A 34 5.95 2.39 -1.87
CA LEU A 34 6.44 1.16 -2.48
C LEU A 34 7.84 0.79 -1.97
N ASN A 35 8.69 1.78 -1.70
CA ASN A 35 10.00 1.55 -1.09
C ASN A 35 9.84 1.03 0.35
N LEU A 36 8.95 1.61 1.14
CA LEU A 36 8.66 1.16 2.50
C LEU A 36 8.17 -0.30 2.50
N VAL A 37 7.19 -0.62 1.66
CA VAL A 37 6.64 -1.99 1.50
C VAL A 37 7.77 -2.97 1.16
N LYS A 38 8.61 -2.63 0.18
CA LYS A 38 9.71 -3.48 -0.25
C LYS A 38 10.74 -3.72 0.85
N ILE A 39 11.16 -2.66 1.53
CA ILE A 39 12.19 -2.74 2.58
C ILE A 39 11.64 -3.54 3.76
N LYS A 40 10.45 -3.19 4.26
CA LYS A 40 9.91 -3.78 5.48
C LYS A 40 9.62 -5.27 5.36
N PHE A 41 8.97 -5.70 4.28
CA PHE A 41 8.74 -7.13 4.09
C PHE A 41 10.03 -7.93 3.83
N CYS A 42 11.10 -7.27 3.35
CA CYS A 42 12.39 -7.91 3.10
C CYS A 42 13.24 -8.03 4.37
N GLU A 43 13.26 -6.98 5.18
CA GLU A 43 13.97 -6.95 6.47
C GLU A 43 13.27 -7.81 7.52
N GLU A 44 11.94 -7.77 7.55
CA GLU A 44 11.11 -8.40 8.58
C GLU A 44 10.01 -9.27 7.92
N PRO A 45 10.35 -10.48 7.42
CA PRO A 45 9.36 -11.38 6.83
C PRO A 45 8.23 -11.70 7.82
N GLY A 46 6.99 -11.50 7.41
CA GLY A 46 5.80 -11.69 8.25
C GLY A 46 5.42 -10.49 9.12
N CYS A 47 6.11 -9.34 8.99
CA CYS A 47 5.64 -8.08 9.58
C CYS A 47 4.29 -7.64 8.99
N CYS A 48 3.65 -6.66 9.59
CA CYS A 48 2.43 -6.05 9.07
C CYS A 48 2.61 -4.54 8.95
N ILE A 49 2.16 -3.96 7.83
CA ILE A 49 2.12 -2.52 7.63
C ILE A 49 0.67 -2.06 7.74
N ALA A 50 0.38 -1.22 8.73
CA ALA A 50 -0.92 -0.62 8.89
C ALA A 50 -1.02 0.68 8.09
N VAL A 51 -2.10 0.85 7.33
CA VAL A 51 -2.41 2.10 6.61
C VAL A 51 -3.76 2.60 7.08
N HIS A 52 -3.83 3.86 7.52
CA HIS A 52 -5.07 4.45 7.97
C HIS A 52 -5.31 5.82 7.33
N CYS A 53 -6.56 6.26 7.36
CA CYS A 53 -6.99 7.58 6.91
C CYS A 53 -7.78 8.22 8.03
N VAL A 54 -7.60 9.52 8.26
CA VAL A 54 -8.29 10.30 9.31
C VAL A 54 -9.82 10.09 9.31
N ALA A 55 -10.43 10.05 8.12
CA ALA A 55 -11.90 10.02 7.96
C ALA A 55 -12.46 8.66 7.48
N GLY A 56 -11.60 7.66 7.21
CA GLY A 56 -12.06 6.35 6.72
C GLY A 56 -12.63 6.33 5.29
N LEU A 57 -12.50 7.42 4.53
CA LEU A 57 -13.13 7.67 3.20
C LEU A 57 -12.40 7.04 1.99
N GLY A 58 -11.57 6.01 2.20
CA GLY A 58 -11.03 5.22 1.07
C GLY A 58 -9.64 5.62 0.56
N ARG A 59 -8.92 6.54 1.21
CA ARG A 59 -7.51 6.85 0.86
C ARG A 59 -6.54 5.69 1.13
N ALA A 60 -6.65 5.07 2.30
CA ALA A 60 -5.79 3.95 2.69
C ALA A 60 -5.88 2.75 1.72
N PRO A 61 -7.09 2.31 1.30
CA PRO A 61 -7.25 1.29 0.26
C PRO A 61 -6.50 1.55 -1.06
N VAL A 62 -6.30 2.81 -1.47
CA VAL A 62 -5.58 3.12 -2.71
C VAL A 62 -4.11 2.72 -2.62
N LEU A 63 -3.44 2.99 -1.49
CA LEU A 63 -2.04 2.59 -1.28
C LEU A 63 -1.91 1.05 -1.25
N VAL A 64 -2.84 0.37 -0.59
CA VAL A 64 -2.89 -1.10 -0.56
C VAL A 64 -3.07 -1.66 -1.98
N ALA A 65 -3.99 -1.10 -2.78
CA ALA A 65 -4.18 -1.51 -4.17
C ALA A 65 -2.89 -1.32 -4.98
N LEU A 66 -2.20 -0.19 -4.86
CA LEU A 66 -0.93 0.05 -5.56
C LEU A 66 0.13 -1.00 -5.24
N ALA A 67 0.23 -1.43 -3.97
CA ALA A 67 1.14 -2.50 -3.58
C ALA A 67 0.78 -3.85 -4.22
N LEU A 68 -0.52 -4.19 -4.28
CA LEU A 68 -1.00 -5.41 -4.96
C LEU A 68 -0.70 -5.38 -6.46
N LEU A 69 -0.94 -4.25 -7.13
CA LEU A 69 -0.65 -4.07 -8.55
C LEU A 69 0.85 -4.20 -8.84
N GLU A 70 1.70 -3.60 -8.01
CA GLU A 70 3.17 -3.71 -8.12
C GLU A 70 3.70 -5.10 -7.77
N GLY A 71 2.95 -5.88 -6.98
CA GLY A 71 3.16 -7.32 -6.76
C GLY A 71 2.75 -8.20 -7.95
N GLY A 72 2.10 -7.62 -8.97
CA GLY A 72 1.68 -8.31 -10.19
C GLY A 72 0.22 -8.73 -10.23
N MET A 73 -0.61 -8.30 -9.26
CA MET A 73 -2.06 -8.50 -9.30
C MET A 73 -2.69 -7.57 -10.34
N LYS A 74 -3.70 -8.05 -11.06
CA LYS A 74 -4.46 -7.17 -11.98
C LYS A 74 -5.31 -6.19 -11.19
N TYR A 75 -5.64 -5.07 -11.83
CA TYR A 75 -6.46 -4.03 -11.22
C TYR A 75 -7.82 -4.56 -10.74
N GLU A 76 -8.49 -5.37 -11.57
CA GLU A 76 -9.81 -5.92 -11.27
C GLU A 76 -9.75 -6.83 -10.03
N ASP A 77 -8.74 -7.71 -10.00
CA ASP A 77 -8.51 -8.66 -8.91
C ASP A 77 -8.17 -7.92 -7.61
N ALA A 78 -7.31 -6.90 -7.66
CA ALA A 78 -6.93 -6.10 -6.50
C ALA A 78 -8.12 -5.34 -5.90
N VAL A 79 -8.94 -4.72 -6.76
CA VAL A 79 -10.15 -4.01 -6.33
C VAL A 79 -11.16 -4.98 -5.71
N GLN A 80 -11.37 -6.15 -6.32
CA GLN A 80 -12.26 -7.16 -5.78
C GLN A 80 -11.75 -7.72 -4.45
N PHE A 81 -10.45 -8.00 -4.34
CA PHE A 81 -9.82 -8.49 -3.11
C PHE A 81 -10.06 -7.53 -1.93
N ILE A 82 -9.85 -6.24 -2.14
CA ILE A 82 -10.08 -5.21 -1.12
C ILE A 82 -11.58 -5.11 -0.79
N ARG A 83 -12.46 -5.10 -1.80
CA ARG A 83 -13.92 -5.03 -1.60
C ARG A 83 -14.49 -6.22 -0.83
N GLN A 84 -13.88 -7.41 -0.93
CA GLN A 84 -14.27 -8.57 -0.14
C GLN A 84 -14.03 -8.35 1.35
N LYS A 85 -12.97 -7.63 1.71
CA LYS A 85 -12.63 -7.33 3.11
C LYS A 85 -13.40 -6.12 3.65
N ARG A 86 -13.63 -5.10 2.81
CA ARG A 86 -14.39 -3.90 3.19
C ARG A 86 -15.18 -3.35 2.00
N ARG A 87 -16.50 -3.42 2.10
CA ARG A 87 -17.41 -2.97 1.03
C ARG A 87 -17.43 -1.43 0.96
N GLY A 88 -17.39 -0.88 -0.25
CA GLY A 88 -17.55 0.56 -0.49
C GLY A 88 -16.28 1.42 -0.41
N ASP A 89 -15.10 0.79 -0.41
CA ASP A 89 -13.82 1.47 -0.13
C ASP A 89 -13.26 2.37 -1.23
N PHE A 90 -13.78 2.27 -2.46
CA PHE A 90 -13.29 3.02 -3.61
C PHE A 90 -14.38 3.90 -4.21
N ASN A 91 -14.05 5.18 -4.39
CA ASN A 91 -14.84 6.10 -5.21
C ASN A 91 -14.51 5.97 -6.71
N SER A 92 -15.34 6.53 -7.58
CA SER A 92 -15.15 6.43 -9.04
C SER A 92 -13.84 7.05 -9.54
N LYS A 93 -13.33 8.10 -8.89
CA LYS A 93 -12.06 8.74 -9.26
C LYS A 93 -10.86 7.83 -8.95
N GLN A 94 -10.90 7.14 -7.82
CA GLN A 94 -9.87 6.19 -7.38
C GLN A 94 -9.85 4.96 -8.28
N LEU A 95 -11.02 4.43 -8.66
CA LEU A 95 -11.10 3.33 -9.62
C LEU A 95 -10.48 3.72 -10.96
N LEU A 96 -10.82 4.90 -11.48
CA LEU A 96 -10.24 5.41 -12.73
C LEU A 96 -8.72 5.62 -12.63
N TYR A 97 -8.22 6.04 -11.47
CA TYR A 97 -6.79 6.15 -11.22
C TYR A 97 -6.10 4.78 -11.24
N LEU A 98 -6.65 3.79 -10.52
CA LEU A 98 -6.11 2.44 -10.46
C LEU A 98 -6.17 1.72 -11.82
N GLU A 99 -7.22 1.94 -12.60
CA GLU A 99 -7.36 1.42 -13.96
C GLU A 99 -6.28 1.98 -14.91
N LYS A 100 -5.94 3.26 -14.77
CA LYS A 100 -4.91 3.93 -15.59
C LYS A 100 -3.48 3.69 -15.09
N TYR A 101 -3.33 3.19 -13.86
CA TYR A 101 -2.04 2.97 -13.25
C TYR A 101 -1.25 1.89 -14.00
N ARG A 102 0.00 2.19 -14.35
CA ARG A 102 0.89 1.25 -15.02
C ARG A 102 1.97 0.79 -14.04
N PRO A 103 1.83 -0.42 -13.47
CA PRO A 103 2.79 -0.92 -12.48
C PRO A 103 4.17 -1.15 -13.12
N LYS A 104 5.21 -0.82 -12.37
CA LYS A 104 6.63 -0.96 -12.74
C LYS A 104 7.21 -2.32 -12.30
N MET A 105 6.40 -3.16 -11.63
CA MET A 105 6.77 -4.47 -11.10
C MET A 105 7.91 -4.42 -10.09
N ARG A 106 7.95 -3.36 -9.27
CA ARG A 106 9.02 -3.10 -8.30
C ARG A 106 9.00 -4.02 -7.09
N LEU A 107 7.84 -4.63 -6.81
CA LEU A 107 7.63 -5.55 -5.70
C LEU A 107 7.63 -7.03 -6.15
N ARG A 108 7.85 -7.31 -7.44
CA ARG A 108 8.13 -8.67 -7.89
C ARG A 108 9.55 -9.06 -7.48
N PHE A 109 9.64 -9.89 -6.46
CA PHE A 109 10.89 -10.56 -6.12
C PHE A 109 11.18 -11.61 -7.19
N LYS A 110 12.30 -11.44 -7.89
CA LYS A 110 12.74 -12.42 -8.89
C LYS A 110 13.46 -13.52 -8.14
N ASP A 111 12.88 -14.72 -8.13
CA ASP A 111 13.53 -15.94 -7.62
C ASP A 111 14.81 -16.18 -8.44
N SER A 112 15.92 -15.61 -7.97
CA SER A 112 17.24 -15.81 -8.56
C SER A 112 18.18 -16.13 -7.40
N ASN A 113 18.35 -17.42 -7.14
CA ASN A 113 19.39 -18.02 -6.30
C ASN A 113 19.59 -17.42 -4.89
N GLY A 114 18.97 -18.07 -3.89
CA GLY A 114 19.68 -18.39 -2.65
C GLY A 114 19.92 -17.28 -1.62
N HIS A 115 19.24 -16.13 -1.69
CA HIS A 115 19.23 -15.16 -0.58
C HIS A 115 17.82 -14.63 -0.32
N ARG A 116 17.33 -14.94 0.90
CA ARG A 116 16.12 -14.47 1.59
C ARG A 116 14.90 -14.16 0.69
N ASN A 117 14.02 -15.14 0.59
CA ASN A 117 12.65 -15.00 0.10
C ASN A 117 11.92 -13.89 0.88
N CYS A 118 11.77 -12.73 0.26
CA CYS A 118 10.79 -11.73 0.67
C CYS A 118 9.51 -12.00 -0.12
N CYS A 119 8.67 -12.93 0.36
CA CYS A 119 7.36 -13.14 -0.22
C CYS A 119 6.37 -12.18 0.47
N MET A 120 5.78 -11.23 -0.26
CA MET A 120 4.55 -10.60 0.21
C MET A 120 3.44 -11.65 0.08
N GLN A 121 3.02 -12.24 1.20
CA GLN A 121 1.92 -13.21 1.28
C GLN A 121 0.57 -12.53 1.55
#